data_AF-A0A661GI13-F1
#
_entry.id   AF-A0A661GI13-F1
#
_cell.length_a   1.000
_cell.length_b   1.000
_cell.length_c   1.000
_cell.angle_alpha   90.00
_cell.angle_beta   90.00
_cell.angle_gamma   90.00
#
_symmetry.space_group_name_H-M   'P 1'
#
loop_
_entity.id
_entity.type
_entity.pdbx_description
1 polymer ?
#
loop_
_entity_poly.entity_id
_entity_poly.type
_entity_poly.pdbx_seq_one_letter_code
_entity_poly.pdbx_strand_id
1 'polypeptide(L)'
;MNRLFFIGAFLLGAVAVLWMASTFVGSNTLALAVTLVIACVYVIGFMELLQFRAATDTLARALAAIPDTIGEGAATFEQWLQELHPSLQNAVRLRIEGERVGLPAPVVTPYLVGLLVMLGLLGTFVGMVETLSGAVIALEGTTELQAIRAGLAAPIQGLSVAFGTSVAGVAASAMLGLISTLSRRDRMLETRALDFENIIILSMNEGVFPSSGIIHSVIPFNLRRGFGLPVFEHQDRIFAYYFYRLFQRARRIRFIYNT
;
A
#
# COMPACT_ATOMS: atom_id res chain seq x y z
N MET A 1 -5.51 -0.51 7.93
CA MET A 1 -4.36 0.39 8.21
C MET A 1 -4.80 1.79 8.66
N ASN A 2 -4.09 2.45 9.61
CA ASN A 2 -4.41 3.83 9.99
C ASN A 2 -4.23 4.77 8.79
N ARG A 3 -5.24 5.60 8.49
CA ARG A 3 -5.19 6.60 7.39
C ARG A 3 -3.94 7.48 7.45
N LEU A 4 -3.45 7.76 8.66
CA LEU A 4 -2.22 8.50 8.93
C LEU A 4 -0.97 7.88 8.30
N PHE A 5 -0.79 6.56 8.34
CA PHE A 5 0.42 5.94 7.77
C PHE A 5 0.45 6.07 6.25
N PHE A 6 -0.69 5.84 5.61
CA PHE A 6 -0.85 5.95 4.15
C PHE A 6 -0.56 7.39 3.66
N ILE A 7 -1.14 8.39 4.33
CA ILE A 7 -0.91 9.80 4.01
C ILE A 7 0.53 10.18 4.32
N GLY A 8 1.09 9.72 5.44
CA GLY A 8 2.48 9.98 5.83
C GLY A 8 3.49 9.48 4.80
N ALA A 9 3.33 8.25 4.31
CA ALA A 9 4.19 7.69 3.27
C ALA A 9 4.10 8.49 1.95
N PHE A 10 2.91 8.96 1.59
CA PHE A 10 2.72 9.82 0.41
C PHE A 10 3.39 11.18 0.57
N LEU A 11 3.18 11.85 1.72
CA LEU A 11 3.79 13.15 2.00
C LEU A 11 5.31 13.06 1.99
N LEU A 12 5.89 11.99 2.53
CA LEU A 12 7.34 11.79 2.52
C LEU A 12 7.89 11.72 1.09
N GLY A 13 7.24 10.95 0.21
CA GLY A 13 7.63 10.90 -1.20
C GLY A 13 7.41 12.24 -1.93
N ALA A 14 6.28 12.91 -1.66
CA ALA A 14 5.98 14.22 -2.25
C ALA A 14 6.99 15.30 -1.82
N VAL A 15 7.41 15.31 -0.54
CA VAL A 15 8.43 16.23 -0.03
C VAL A 15 9.75 16.01 -0.75
N ALA A 16 10.17 14.77 -0.97
CA ALA A 16 11.41 14.49 -1.71
C ALA A 16 11.36 15.04 -3.15
N VAL A 17 10.23 14.84 -3.85
CA VAL A 17 10.06 15.33 -5.23
C VAL A 17 9.97 16.86 -5.28
N LEU A 18 9.24 17.49 -4.36
CA LEU A 18 9.09 18.95 -4.30
C LEU A 18 10.38 19.65 -3.89
N TRP A 19 11.12 19.09 -2.94
CA TRP A 19 12.42 19.60 -2.55
C TRP A 19 13.38 19.59 -3.74
N MET A 20 13.41 18.49 -4.51
CA MET A 20 14.20 18.42 -5.74
C MET A 20 13.71 19.38 -6.82
N ALA A 21 12.40 19.52 -7.02
CA ALA A 21 11.86 20.49 -7.97
C ALA A 21 12.35 21.91 -7.65
N SER A 22 12.39 22.28 -6.36
CA SER A 22 12.87 23.60 -5.91
C SER A 22 14.33 23.88 -6.26
N THR A 23 15.20 22.85 -6.28
CA THR A 23 16.62 23.02 -6.65
C THR A 23 16.85 23.27 -8.13
N PHE A 24 15.88 22.92 -8.99
CA PHE A 24 16.00 23.08 -10.44
C PHE A 24 15.33 24.33 -10.99
N VAL A 25 14.58 25.07 -10.16
CA VAL A 25 13.95 26.33 -10.57
C VAL A 25 15.04 27.36 -10.90
N GLY A 26 15.16 27.70 -12.18
CA GLY A 26 16.09 28.72 -12.67
C GLY A 26 17.52 28.23 -12.97
N SER A 27 17.84 26.95 -12.74
CA SER A 27 19.17 26.39 -13.06
C SER A 27 19.16 25.54 -14.33
N ASN A 28 18.25 24.56 -14.44
CA ASN A 28 18.19 23.64 -15.56
C ASN A 28 16.74 23.28 -15.93
N THR A 29 16.33 23.68 -17.13
CA THR A 29 14.97 23.46 -17.66
C THR A 29 14.67 21.98 -17.93
N LEU A 30 15.63 21.19 -18.39
CA LEU A 30 15.46 19.75 -18.65
C LEU A 30 15.29 18.97 -17.34
N ALA A 31 16.15 19.22 -16.35
CA ALA A 31 16.04 18.57 -15.04
C ALA A 31 14.71 18.90 -14.33
N LEU A 32 14.26 20.16 -14.45
CA LEU A 32 12.95 20.58 -13.96
C LEU A 32 11.80 19.87 -14.69
N ALA A 33 11.89 19.73 -16.03
CA ALA A 33 10.89 19.01 -16.81
C ALA A 33 10.77 17.53 -16.39
N VAL A 34 11.90 16.82 -16.25
CA VAL A 34 11.92 15.42 -15.78
C VAL A 34 11.33 15.32 -14.37
N THR A 35 11.67 16.25 -13.47
CA THR A 35 11.16 16.25 -12.09
C THR A 35 9.65 16.52 -12.05
N LEU A 36 9.11 17.37 -12.93
CA LEU A 36 7.67 17.57 -13.07
C LEU A 36 6.95 16.32 -13.60
N VAL A 37 7.56 15.59 -14.53
CA VAL A 37 7.02 14.31 -15.01
C VAL A 37 6.99 13.29 -13.88
N ILE A 38 8.07 13.19 -13.08
CA ILE A 38 8.12 12.35 -11.87
C ILE A 38 6.98 12.71 -10.91
N ALA A 39 6.76 14.00 -10.64
CA ALA A 39 5.68 14.47 -9.77
C ALA A 39 4.30 14.06 -10.30
N CYS A 40 4.05 14.22 -11.61
CA CYS A 40 2.80 13.85 -12.25
C CYS A 40 2.53 12.34 -12.13
N VAL A 41 3.51 11.52 -12.50
CA VAL A 41 3.43 10.04 -12.41
C VAL A 41 3.19 9.59 -10.98
N TYR A 42 3.85 10.22 -10.00
CA TYR A 42 3.67 9.93 -8.58
C TYR A 42 2.24 10.22 -8.10
N VAL A 43 1.67 11.37 -8.49
CA VAL A 43 0.29 11.74 -8.16
C VAL A 43 -0.71 10.79 -8.82
N ILE A 44 -0.51 10.42 -10.09
CA ILE A 44 -1.37 9.46 -10.79
C ILE A 44 -1.37 8.10 -10.07
N GLY A 45 -0.20 7.61 -9.67
CA GLY A 45 -0.08 6.36 -8.92
C GLY A 45 -0.79 6.43 -7.57
N PHE A 46 -0.68 7.56 -6.87
CA PHE A 46 -1.37 7.75 -5.60
C PHE A 46 -2.90 7.78 -5.77
N MET A 47 -3.40 8.42 -6.83
CA MET A 47 -4.84 8.45 -7.14
C MET A 47 -5.40 7.06 -7.41
N GLU A 48 -4.68 6.19 -8.12
CA GLU A 48 -5.07 4.78 -8.30
C GLU A 48 -5.16 4.05 -6.95
N LEU A 49 -4.17 4.24 -6.07
CA LEU A 49 -4.15 3.59 -4.76
C LEU A 49 -5.27 4.09 -3.82
N LEU A 50 -5.65 5.37 -3.93
CA LEU A 50 -6.83 5.91 -3.25
C LEU A 50 -8.11 5.22 -3.71
N GLN A 51 -8.32 5.09 -5.03
CA GLN A 51 -9.48 4.39 -5.59
C GLN A 51 -9.49 2.91 -5.19
N PHE A 52 -8.33 2.25 -5.26
CA PHE A 52 -8.18 0.86 -4.84
C PHE A 52 -8.58 0.65 -3.39
N ARG A 53 -8.19 1.56 -2.50
CA ARG A 53 -8.52 1.51 -1.08
C ARG A 53 -9.98 1.84 -0.81
N ALA A 54 -10.53 2.86 -1.46
CA ALA A 54 -11.95 3.17 -1.39
C ALA A 54 -12.83 1.97 -1.79
N ALA A 55 -12.44 1.26 -2.86
CA ALA A 55 -13.09 0.01 -3.26
C ALA A 55 -13.02 -1.05 -2.14
N THR A 56 -11.85 -1.27 -1.53
CA THR A 56 -11.71 -2.18 -0.37
C THR A 56 -12.62 -1.77 0.80
N ASP A 57 -12.70 -0.48 1.11
CA ASP A 57 -13.53 0.05 2.19
C ASP A 57 -15.04 -0.11 1.89
N THR A 58 -15.47 -0.10 0.62
CA THR A 58 -16.87 -0.45 0.26
C THR A 58 -17.18 -1.90 0.59
N LEU A 59 -16.27 -2.82 0.28
CA LEU A 59 -16.43 -4.23 0.59
C LEU A 59 -16.45 -4.47 2.12
N ALA A 60 -15.52 -3.87 2.86
CA ALA A 60 -15.46 -4.02 4.32
C ALA A 60 -16.74 -3.52 4.99
N ARG A 61 -17.29 -2.37 4.56
CA ARG A 61 -18.56 -1.84 5.05
C ARG A 61 -19.74 -2.72 4.67
N ALA A 62 -19.83 -3.15 3.41
CA ALA A 62 -20.91 -4.02 2.94
C ALA A 62 -20.92 -5.38 3.65
N LEU A 63 -19.76 -5.93 4.00
CA LEU A 63 -19.63 -7.14 4.81
C LEU A 63 -20.02 -6.93 6.28
N ALA A 64 -19.71 -5.77 6.85
CA ALA A 64 -20.07 -5.43 8.23
C ALA A 64 -21.56 -5.12 8.40
N ALA A 65 -22.23 -4.68 7.33
CA ALA A 65 -23.65 -4.31 7.33
C ALA A 65 -24.60 -5.48 7.01
N ILE A 66 -24.10 -6.70 6.83
CA ILE A 66 -24.94 -7.88 6.59
C ILE A 66 -25.80 -8.14 7.85
N PRO A 67 -27.14 -8.09 7.74
CA PRO A 67 -28.02 -8.40 8.87
C PRO A 67 -27.92 -9.88 9.28
N ASP A 68 -27.98 -10.15 10.59
CA ASP A 68 -27.93 -11.53 11.15
C ASP A 68 -29.07 -12.45 10.65
N THR A 69 -30.13 -11.88 10.08
CA THR A 69 -31.25 -12.60 9.46
C THR A 69 -31.29 -12.31 7.97
N ILE A 70 -30.61 -13.13 7.16
CA ILE A 70 -30.71 -13.06 5.71
C ILE A 70 -32.09 -13.59 5.33
N GLY A 71 -33.02 -12.69 4.99
CA GLY A 71 -34.28 -13.06 4.35
C GLY A 71 -33.98 -13.65 2.96
N GLU A 72 -34.54 -14.83 2.68
CA GLU A 72 -34.38 -15.56 1.42
C GLU A 72 -34.90 -14.72 0.24
N GLY A 73 -34.00 -14.18 -0.59
CA GLY A 73 -34.39 -13.45 -1.79
C GLY A 73 -33.23 -13.04 -2.69
N ALA A 74 -33.28 -13.44 -3.96
CA ALA A 74 -32.31 -13.05 -5.00
C ALA A 74 -32.30 -11.52 -5.27
N ALA A 75 -33.40 -10.82 -5.00
CA ALA A 75 -33.50 -9.37 -5.15
C ALA A 75 -32.64 -8.59 -4.13
N THR A 76 -32.51 -9.11 -2.90
CA THR A 76 -31.68 -8.53 -1.84
C THR A 76 -30.19 -8.68 -2.15
N PHE A 77 -29.80 -9.77 -2.81
CA PHE A 77 -28.41 -10.03 -3.19
C PHE A 77 -27.90 -9.03 -4.25
N GLU A 78 -28.68 -8.80 -5.31
CA GLU A 78 -28.30 -7.84 -6.35
C GLU A 78 -28.29 -6.40 -5.82
N GLN A 79 -29.20 -6.03 -4.92
CA GLN A 79 -29.17 -4.74 -4.23
C GLN A 79 -27.91 -4.58 -3.36
N TRP A 80 -27.56 -5.59 -2.58
CA TRP A 80 -26.32 -5.59 -1.79
C TRP A 80 -25.08 -5.50 -2.68
N LEU A 81 -25.07 -6.22 -3.82
CA LEU A 81 -23.95 -6.19 -4.76
C LEU A 81 -23.77 -4.80 -5.38
N GLN A 82 -24.85 -4.06 -5.62
CA GLN A 82 -24.81 -2.68 -6.12
C GLN A 82 -24.18 -1.68 -5.13
N GLU A 83 -24.15 -1.98 -3.83
CA GLU A 83 -23.48 -1.15 -2.82
C GLU A 83 -21.94 -1.25 -2.91
N LEU A 84 -21.42 -2.32 -3.53
CA LEU A 84 -19.99 -2.50 -3.75
C LEU A 84 -19.50 -1.67 -4.93
N HIS A 85 -18.24 -1.25 -4.86
CA HIS A 85 -17.58 -0.59 -5.98
C HIS A 85 -17.64 -1.46 -7.27
N PRO A 86 -17.92 -0.88 -8.46
CA PRO A 86 -18.11 -1.64 -9.71
C PRO A 86 -16.99 -2.62 -10.05
N SER A 87 -15.75 -2.27 -9.72
CA SER A 87 -14.59 -3.15 -9.97
C SER A 87 -14.61 -4.45 -9.14
N LEU A 88 -15.36 -4.51 -8.03
CA LEU A 88 -15.43 -5.67 -7.14
C LEU A 88 -16.65 -6.55 -7.40
N GLN A 89 -17.72 -6.02 -7.99
CA GLN A 89 -19.01 -6.70 -8.12
C GLN A 89 -18.87 -8.06 -8.81
N ASN A 90 -18.23 -8.11 -9.99
CA ASN A 90 -18.07 -9.37 -10.72
C ASN A 90 -17.23 -10.40 -9.94
N ALA A 91 -16.11 -9.96 -9.36
CA ALA A 91 -15.22 -10.86 -8.61
C ALA A 91 -15.88 -11.40 -7.33
N VAL A 92 -16.70 -10.59 -6.66
CA VAL A 92 -17.46 -10.98 -5.46
C VAL A 92 -18.63 -11.90 -5.85
N ARG A 93 -19.36 -11.60 -6.93
CA ARG A 93 -20.43 -12.46 -7.45
C ARG A 93 -19.91 -13.87 -7.76
N LEU A 94 -18.86 -13.97 -8.58
CA LEU A 94 -18.26 -15.25 -8.96
C LEU A 94 -17.76 -16.03 -7.74
N ARG A 95 -17.19 -15.35 -6.73
CA ARG A 95 -16.81 -15.98 -5.46
C ARG A 95 -17.99 -16.55 -4.68
N ILE A 96 -19.10 -15.82 -4.63
CA ILE A 96 -20.31 -16.25 -3.92
C ILE A 96 -20.99 -17.42 -4.67
N GLU A 97 -20.92 -17.43 -5.99
CA GLU A 97 -21.39 -18.53 -6.85
C GLU A 97 -20.45 -19.77 -6.82
N GLY A 98 -19.30 -19.68 -6.15
CA GLY A 98 -18.39 -20.80 -5.88
C GLY A 98 -17.14 -20.85 -6.76
N GLU A 99 -16.90 -19.85 -7.61
CA GLU A 99 -15.68 -19.76 -8.41
C GLU A 99 -14.50 -19.16 -7.63
N ARG A 100 -13.31 -19.73 -7.84
CA ARG A 100 -12.07 -19.30 -7.16
C ARG A 100 -11.40 -18.13 -7.91
N VAL A 101 -12.05 -16.97 -7.94
CA VAL A 101 -11.52 -15.76 -8.59
C VAL A 101 -10.83 -14.86 -7.57
N GLY A 102 -9.65 -14.32 -7.88
CA GLY A 102 -8.98 -13.33 -7.02
C GLY A 102 -9.67 -11.95 -7.08
N LEU A 103 -9.68 -11.18 -5.99
CA LEU A 103 -10.08 -9.78 -6.10
C LEU A 103 -9.05 -9.00 -6.93
N PRO A 104 -9.48 -8.02 -7.76
CA PRO A 104 -8.60 -7.30 -8.67
C PRO A 104 -7.52 -6.51 -7.91
N ALA A 105 -6.26 -6.66 -8.31
CA ALA A 105 -5.13 -5.90 -7.78
C ALA A 105 -4.96 -4.54 -8.51
N PRO A 106 -4.20 -3.58 -7.96
CA PRO A 106 -3.81 -2.38 -8.71
C PRO A 106 -2.97 -2.80 -9.92
N VAL A 107 -3.40 -2.42 -11.12
CA VAL A 107 -2.77 -2.86 -12.37
C VAL A 107 -1.74 -1.84 -12.85
N VAL A 108 -1.98 -0.54 -12.62
CA VAL A 108 -1.17 0.55 -13.18
C VAL A 108 0.04 0.82 -12.27
N THR A 109 -0.13 0.69 -10.95
CA THR A 109 0.90 1.06 -9.96
C THR A 109 2.27 0.40 -10.21
N PRO A 110 2.38 -0.92 -10.48
CA PRO A 110 3.69 -1.56 -10.73
C PRO A 110 4.43 -0.95 -11.94
N TYR A 111 3.70 -0.55 -12.99
CA TYR A 111 4.28 0.11 -14.15
C TYR A 111 4.71 1.54 -13.84
N LEU A 112 3.93 2.29 -13.05
CA LEU A 112 4.30 3.64 -12.62
C LEU A 112 5.53 3.63 -11.71
N VAL A 113 5.65 2.64 -10.82
CA VAL A 113 6.85 2.43 -9.99
C VAL A 113 8.08 2.21 -10.88
N GLY A 114 7.98 1.32 -11.88
CA GLY A 114 9.07 1.10 -12.85
C GLY A 114 9.42 2.35 -13.67
N LEU A 115 8.40 3.09 -14.10
CA LEU A 115 8.57 4.35 -14.83
C LEU A 115 9.27 5.43 -13.98
N LEU A 116 8.92 5.55 -12.70
CA LEU A 116 9.56 6.49 -11.76
C LEU A 116 11.06 6.19 -11.58
N VAL A 117 11.42 4.91 -11.45
CA VAL A 117 12.83 4.49 -11.39
C VAL A 117 13.53 4.86 -12.70
N MET A 118 12.89 4.59 -13.83
CA MET A 118 13.49 4.86 -15.14
C MET A 118 13.67 6.36 -15.41
N LEU A 119 12.72 7.19 -14.99
CA LEU A 119 12.84 8.65 -15.05
C LEU A 119 13.96 9.17 -14.13
N GLY A 120 14.16 8.57 -12.95
CA GLY A 120 15.29 8.91 -12.08
C GLY A 120 16.65 8.57 -12.72
N LEU A 121 16.76 7.39 -13.34
CA LEU A 121 17.95 6.99 -14.10
C LEU A 121 18.19 7.89 -15.32
N LEU A 122 17.12 8.31 -16.02
CA LEU A 122 17.20 9.28 -17.11
C LEU A 122 17.78 10.62 -16.62
N GLY A 123 17.34 11.10 -15.45
CA GLY A 123 17.91 12.30 -14.83
C GLY A 123 19.41 12.16 -14.54
N THR A 124 19.85 10.97 -14.12
CA THR A 124 21.29 10.67 -13.94
C THR A 124 22.04 10.76 -15.26
N PHE A 125 21.48 10.18 -16.32
CA PHE A 125 22.06 10.22 -17.66
C PHE A 125 22.17 11.67 -18.18
N VAL A 126 21.11 12.47 -18.05
CA VAL A 126 21.10 13.88 -18.48
C VAL A 126 22.14 14.68 -17.71
N GLY A 127 22.21 14.55 -16.39
CA GLY A 127 23.21 15.28 -15.60
C GLY A 127 24.65 14.86 -15.94
N MET A 128 24.89 13.58 -16.25
CA MET A 128 26.20 13.14 -16.74
C MET A 128 26.55 13.75 -18.11
N VAL A 129 25.60 13.83 -19.04
CA VAL A 129 25.83 14.48 -20.35
C VAL A 129 26.22 15.95 -20.15
N GLU A 130 25.55 16.67 -19.25
CA GLU A 130 25.90 18.06 -18.94
C GLU A 130 27.29 18.20 -18.30
N THR A 131 27.69 17.27 -17.42
CA THR A 131 29.05 17.29 -16.86
C THR A 131 30.12 17.12 -17.94
N LEU A 132 29.88 16.23 -18.91
CA LEU A 132 30.83 15.98 -19.99
C LEU A 132 30.90 17.15 -20.96
N SER A 133 29.76 17.71 -21.36
CA SER A 133 29.72 18.89 -22.22
C SER A 133 30.40 20.10 -21.56
N GLY A 134 30.18 20.32 -20.26
CA GLY A 134 30.86 21.39 -19.51
C GLY A 134 32.37 21.21 -19.44
N ALA A 135 32.85 19.96 -19.27
CA ALA A 135 34.27 19.65 -19.27
C ALA A 135 34.93 19.86 -20.65
N VAL A 136 34.26 19.44 -21.73
CA VAL A 136 34.74 19.61 -23.11
C VAL A 136 34.88 21.09 -23.46
N ILE A 137 33.86 21.91 -23.17
CA ILE A 137 33.89 23.36 -23.41
C ILE A 137 35.06 24.02 -22.67
N ALA A 138 35.35 23.57 -21.45
CA ALA A 138 36.47 24.10 -20.69
C ALA A 138 37.86 23.69 -21.20
N LEU A 139 37.96 22.54 -21.88
CA LEU A 139 39.21 22.04 -22.47
C LEU A 139 39.48 22.63 -23.86
N GLU A 140 38.43 22.95 -24.63
CA GLU A 140 38.55 23.54 -25.97
C GLU A 140 38.78 25.07 -25.93
N GLY A 141 38.44 25.74 -24.82
CA GLY A 141 38.32 27.20 -24.75
C GLY A 141 39.32 27.94 -23.86
N THR A 142 40.63 27.91 -24.16
CA THR A 142 41.71 28.88 -23.75
C THR A 142 42.82 28.41 -22.79
N THR A 143 43.96 29.09 -22.91
CA THR A 143 45.22 28.99 -22.14
C THR A 143 45.21 29.76 -20.80
N GLU A 144 44.06 30.26 -20.34
CA GLU A 144 43.92 31.01 -19.10
C GLU A 144 43.64 30.12 -17.88
N LEU A 145 44.34 30.38 -16.78
CA LEU A 145 44.19 29.65 -15.51
C LEU A 145 42.76 29.75 -14.92
N GLN A 146 42.02 30.82 -15.23
CA GLN A 146 40.62 30.99 -14.80
C GLN A 146 39.64 30.07 -15.55
N ALA A 147 39.89 29.79 -16.84
CA ALA A 147 39.10 28.83 -17.62
C ALA A 147 39.26 27.40 -17.07
N ILE A 148 40.47 27.04 -16.62
CA ILE A 148 40.75 25.75 -15.97
C ILE A 148 40.00 25.63 -14.63
N ARG A 149 39.94 26.70 -13.82
CA ARG A 149 39.20 26.70 -12.55
C ARG A 149 37.68 26.61 -12.77
N ALA A 150 37.15 27.31 -13.76
CA ALA A 150 35.74 27.23 -14.14
C ALA A 150 35.39 25.86 -14.73
N GLY A 151 36.30 25.26 -15.50
CA GLY A 151 36.18 23.92 -16.07
C GLY A 151 36.11 22.79 -15.05
N LEU A 152 36.67 22.99 -13.85
CA LEU A 152 36.57 22.05 -12.74
C LEU A 152 35.27 22.19 -11.94
N ALA A 153 34.58 23.35 -12.02
CA ALA A 153 33.35 23.61 -11.28
C ALA A 153 32.09 23.06 -11.99
N ALA A 154 32.07 23.08 -13.33
CA ALA A 154 30.93 22.59 -14.13
C ALA A 154 30.62 21.08 -13.90
N PRO A 155 31.61 20.17 -13.81
CA PRO A 155 31.37 18.76 -13.49
C PRO A 155 30.74 18.53 -12.11
N ILE A 156 31.09 19.36 -11.12
CA ILE A 156 30.55 19.24 -9.75
C ILE A 156 29.06 19.62 -9.75
N GLN A 157 28.68 20.64 -10.52
CA GLN A 157 27.28 21.05 -10.63
C GLN A 157 26.42 19.98 -11.34
N GLY A 158 26.85 19.48 -12.50
CA GLY A 158 26.07 18.47 -13.24
C GLY A 158 25.93 17.14 -12.47
N LEU A 159 26.90 16.77 -11.64
CA LEU A 159 26.81 15.59 -10.77
C LEU A 159 25.72 15.74 -9.70
N SER A 160 25.55 16.93 -9.14
CA SER A 160 24.49 17.21 -8.17
C SER A 160 23.08 17.12 -8.78
N VAL A 161 22.93 17.56 -10.04
CA VAL A 161 21.69 17.45 -10.82
C VAL A 161 21.36 15.98 -11.12
N ALA A 162 22.36 15.20 -11.56
CA ALA A 162 22.24 13.78 -11.84
C ALA A 162 21.80 12.99 -10.59
N PHE A 163 22.46 13.24 -9.45
CA PHE A 163 22.16 12.53 -8.21
C PHE A 163 20.79 12.91 -7.65
N GLY A 164 20.46 14.21 -7.65
CA GLY A 164 19.20 14.69 -7.10
C GLY A 164 17.96 14.19 -7.86
N THR A 165 17.99 14.20 -9.20
CA THR A 165 16.89 13.65 -10.02
C THR A 165 16.70 12.14 -9.80
N SER A 166 17.79 11.40 -9.62
CA SER A 166 17.78 9.98 -9.26
C SER A 166 17.14 9.72 -7.91
N VAL A 167 17.54 10.48 -6.87
CA VAL A 167 17.00 10.35 -5.51
C VAL A 167 15.50 10.62 -5.50
N ALA A 168 15.01 11.63 -6.23
CA ALA A 168 13.57 11.88 -6.34
C ALA A 168 12.81 10.70 -6.94
N GLY A 169 13.29 10.14 -8.07
CA GLY A 169 12.64 9.01 -8.74
C GLY A 169 12.64 7.73 -7.89
N VAL A 170 13.78 7.41 -7.25
CA VAL A 170 13.90 6.25 -6.37
C VAL A 170 13.04 6.42 -5.11
N ALA A 171 13.06 7.58 -4.46
CA ALA A 171 12.23 7.84 -3.27
C ALA A 171 10.73 7.76 -3.60
N ALA A 172 10.30 8.37 -4.71
CA ALA A 172 8.91 8.32 -5.17
C ALA A 172 8.47 6.87 -5.48
N SER A 173 9.29 6.10 -6.21
CA SER A 173 9.00 4.71 -6.55
C SER A 173 8.94 3.81 -5.31
N ALA A 174 9.84 4.00 -4.34
CA ALA A 174 9.86 3.25 -3.09
C ALA A 174 8.63 3.54 -2.23
N MET A 175 8.25 4.81 -2.06
CA MET A 175 7.06 5.19 -1.29
C MET A 175 5.79 4.69 -1.97
N LEU A 176 5.65 4.86 -3.28
CA LEU A 176 4.48 4.36 -4.02
C LEU A 176 4.39 2.82 -3.97
N GLY A 177 5.53 2.14 -4.11
CA GLY A 177 5.62 0.68 -3.99
C GLY A 177 5.21 0.18 -2.60
N LEU A 178 5.70 0.81 -1.53
CA LEU A 178 5.33 0.50 -0.15
C LEU A 178 3.82 0.67 0.09
N ILE A 179 3.24 1.78 -0.38
CA ILE A 179 1.80 2.02 -0.26
C ILE A 179 1.01 0.94 -1.01
N SER A 180 1.47 0.56 -2.21
CA SER A 180 0.85 -0.48 -3.04
C SER A 180 0.88 -1.87 -2.39
N THR A 181 2.01 -2.25 -1.79
CA THR A 181 2.14 -3.56 -1.12
C THR A 181 1.27 -3.64 0.13
N LEU A 182 1.24 -2.58 0.93
CA LEU A 182 0.39 -2.51 2.13
C LEU A 182 -1.11 -2.49 1.78
N SER A 183 -1.50 -1.76 0.74
CA SER A 183 -2.90 -1.72 0.29
C SER A 183 -3.35 -3.10 -0.22
N ARG A 184 -2.48 -3.82 -0.96
CA ARG A 184 -2.76 -5.20 -1.38
C ARG A 184 -2.90 -6.15 -0.19
N ARG A 185 -2.08 -6.00 0.84
CA ARG A 185 -2.20 -6.77 2.08
C ARG A 185 -3.56 -6.53 2.76
N ASP A 186 -3.99 -5.28 2.88
CA ASP A 186 -5.30 -4.94 3.48
C ASP A 186 -6.46 -5.60 2.68
N ARG A 187 -6.45 -5.51 1.35
CA ARG A 187 -7.44 -6.19 0.47
C ARG A 187 -7.47 -7.71 0.70
N MET A 188 -6.30 -8.34 0.86
CA MET A 188 -6.20 -9.78 1.09
C MET A 188 -6.84 -10.18 2.44
N LEU A 189 -6.70 -9.36 3.48
CA LEU A 189 -7.33 -9.62 4.77
C LEU A 189 -8.86 -9.55 4.69
N GLU A 190 -9.41 -8.55 4.01
CA GLU A 190 -10.86 -8.46 3.77
C GLU A 190 -11.38 -9.61 2.89
N THR A 191 -10.56 -10.10 1.96
CA THR A 191 -10.90 -11.27 1.15
C THR A 191 -11.02 -12.55 1.98
N ARG A 192 -10.25 -12.69 3.07
CA ARG A 192 -10.37 -13.83 3.99
C ARG A 192 -11.71 -13.85 4.72
N ALA A 193 -12.33 -12.68 4.89
CA ALA A 193 -13.66 -12.56 5.44
C ALA A 193 -14.76 -13.05 4.48
N LEU A 194 -14.46 -13.20 3.19
CA LEU A 194 -15.39 -13.69 2.17
C LEU A 194 -15.40 -15.22 2.07
N ASP A 195 -14.26 -15.92 2.10
CA ASP A 195 -14.23 -17.35 1.73
C ASP A 195 -13.18 -18.19 2.48
N PHE A 196 -13.63 -19.32 3.05
CA PHE A 196 -12.76 -20.47 3.33
C PHE A 196 -13.48 -21.78 2.99
N GLU A 197 -13.16 -22.40 1.85
CA GLU A 197 -13.76 -23.69 1.45
C GLU A 197 -13.20 -24.89 2.24
N ASN A 198 -11.91 -24.85 2.57
CA ASN A 198 -11.22 -25.88 3.35
C ASN A 198 -10.53 -25.21 4.54
N ILE A 199 -10.88 -25.65 5.75
CA ILE A 199 -10.31 -25.12 6.98
C ILE A 199 -9.55 -26.24 7.68
N ILE A 200 -8.27 -26.00 7.96
CA ILE A 200 -7.45 -26.89 8.75
C ILE A 200 -7.09 -26.16 10.04
N ILE A 201 -7.67 -26.60 11.14
CA ILE A 201 -7.39 -26.07 12.48
C ILE A 201 -6.35 -26.98 13.10
N LEU A 202 -5.15 -26.44 13.22
CA LEU A 202 -4.01 -27.12 13.84
C LEU A 202 -4.05 -26.93 15.36
N SER A 203 -3.58 -27.94 16.09
CA SER A 203 -3.46 -27.90 17.56
C SER A 203 -4.79 -27.71 18.28
N MET A 204 -5.81 -28.48 17.89
CA MET A 204 -7.12 -28.54 18.56
C MET A 204 -7.03 -29.40 19.84
N ASN A 205 -6.04 -29.11 20.69
CA ASN A 205 -5.76 -29.84 21.92
C ASN A 205 -6.44 -29.14 23.10
N GLU A 206 -6.95 -29.93 24.05
CA GLU A 206 -7.52 -29.41 25.29
C GLU A 206 -6.46 -28.61 26.07
N GLY A 207 -6.82 -27.41 26.54
CA GLY A 207 -5.91 -26.46 27.20
C GLY A 207 -5.07 -25.58 26.26
N VAL A 208 -4.94 -25.93 24.98
CA VAL A 208 -4.33 -25.07 23.94
C VAL A 208 -5.42 -24.32 23.17
N PHE A 209 -6.56 -24.98 22.91
CA PHE A 209 -7.72 -24.42 22.23
C PHE A 209 -9.02 -24.77 23.00
N PRO A 210 -9.85 -23.79 23.40
CA PRO A 210 -9.59 -22.35 23.38
C PRO A 210 -8.44 -21.98 24.34
N SER A 211 -7.62 -20.99 23.99
CA SER A 211 -6.52 -20.58 24.87
C SER A 211 -7.10 -19.97 26.14
N SER A 212 -6.88 -20.61 27.30
CA SER A 212 -7.25 -20.09 28.60
C SER A 212 -6.29 -18.98 29.04
N GLY A 213 -6.34 -17.84 28.34
CA GLY A 213 -5.56 -16.67 28.68
C GLY A 213 -6.09 -16.02 29.95
N ILE A 214 -5.52 -16.34 31.12
CA ILE A 214 -5.77 -15.56 32.33
C ILE A 214 -5.17 -14.17 32.08
N ILE A 215 -6.03 -13.17 31.83
CA ILE A 215 -5.59 -11.78 31.77
C ILE A 215 -5.17 -11.37 33.18
N HIS A 216 -3.87 -11.44 33.47
CA HIS A 216 -3.29 -10.92 34.71
C HIS A 216 -3.42 -9.40 34.70
N SER A 217 -4.49 -8.91 35.32
CA SER A 217 -4.72 -7.49 35.55
C SER A 217 -4.58 -7.20 37.03
N VAL A 218 -3.87 -6.12 37.34
CA VAL A 218 -3.80 -5.55 38.69
C VAL A 218 -5.19 -5.05 39.13
N ILE A 219 -6.11 -4.80 38.19
CA ILE A 219 -7.47 -4.32 38.47
C ILE A 219 -8.41 -5.50 38.75
N PRO A 220 -9.07 -5.54 39.92
CA PRO A 220 -10.07 -6.56 40.26
C PRO A 220 -11.17 -6.69 39.21
N PHE A 221 -11.64 -7.92 38.97
CA PHE A 221 -12.60 -8.25 37.92
C PHE A 221 -13.89 -7.41 37.99
N ASN A 222 -14.47 -7.27 39.19
CA ASN A 222 -15.73 -6.56 39.39
C ASN A 222 -15.63 -5.07 39.01
N LEU A 223 -14.47 -4.44 39.25
CA LEU A 223 -14.22 -3.06 38.86
C LEU A 223 -14.08 -2.95 37.34
N ARG A 224 -13.34 -3.87 36.71
CA ARG A 224 -13.23 -3.88 35.24
C ARG A 224 -14.59 -4.00 34.55
N ARG A 225 -15.42 -4.93 35.02
CA ARG A 225 -16.78 -5.11 34.48
C ARG A 225 -17.65 -3.87 34.70
N GLY A 226 -17.62 -3.28 35.90
CA GLY A 226 -18.41 -2.08 36.23
C GLY A 226 -18.02 -0.83 35.43
N PHE A 227 -16.74 -0.70 35.05
CA PHE A 227 -16.23 0.42 34.26
C PHE A 227 -16.13 0.13 32.75
N GLY A 228 -16.69 -0.99 32.26
CA GLY A 228 -16.66 -1.35 30.84
C GLY A 228 -15.27 -1.67 30.30
N LEU A 229 -14.32 -2.00 31.16
CA LEU A 229 -12.96 -2.38 30.77
C LEU A 229 -12.93 -3.84 30.26
N PRO A 230 -11.97 -4.22 29.41
CA PRO A 230 -11.85 -5.57 28.88
C PRO A 230 -11.74 -6.65 29.99
N VAL A 231 -12.65 -7.62 29.93
CA VAL A 231 -12.71 -8.80 30.79
C VAL A 231 -12.51 -10.07 29.96
N PHE A 232 -12.18 -11.19 30.61
CA PHE A 232 -11.97 -12.48 29.94
C PHE A 232 -13.19 -12.88 29.09
N GLU A 233 -14.40 -12.60 29.57
CA GLU A 233 -15.67 -12.86 28.88
C GLU A 233 -15.76 -12.13 27.54
N HIS A 234 -15.15 -10.95 27.43
CA HIS A 234 -15.11 -10.19 26.17
C HIS A 234 -14.16 -10.84 25.17
N GLN A 235 -13.02 -11.35 25.65
CA GLN A 235 -12.06 -12.06 24.83
C GLN A 235 -12.62 -13.40 24.34
N ASP A 236 -13.33 -14.14 25.21
CA ASP A 236 -14.03 -15.38 24.84
C ASP A 236 -15.10 -15.13 23.78
N ARG A 237 -15.86 -14.04 23.89
CA ARG A 237 -16.88 -13.67 22.89
C ARG A 237 -16.27 -13.34 21.53
N ILE A 238 -15.18 -12.57 21.53
CA ILE A 238 -14.45 -12.23 20.29
C ILE A 238 -13.85 -13.49 19.67
N PHE A 239 -13.26 -14.36 20.48
CA PHE A 239 -12.66 -15.61 20.03
C PHE A 239 -13.71 -16.57 19.45
N ALA A 240 -14.83 -16.78 20.17
CA ALA A 240 -15.95 -17.58 19.70
C ALA A 240 -16.52 -17.03 18.38
N TYR A 241 -16.69 -15.70 18.27
CA TYR A 241 -17.15 -15.07 17.04
C TYR A 241 -16.24 -15.40 15.84
N TYR A 242 -14.91 -15.24 15.99
CA TYR A 242 -13.98 -15.59 14.92
C TYR A 242 -13.96 -17.08 14.61
N PHE A 243 -14.06 -17.94 15.63
CA PHE A 243 -14.10 -19.39 15.48
C PHE A 243 -15.34 -19.86 14.72
N TYR A 244 -16.54 -19.41 15.08
CA TYR A 244 -17.77 -19.80 14.39
C TYR A 244 -17.87 -19.22 12.98
N ARG A 245 -17.39 -17.99 12.78
CA ARG A 245 -17.37 -17.35 11.45
C ARG A 245 -16.51 -18.12 10.45
N LEU A 246 -15.45 -18.77 10.89
CA LEU A 246 -14.62 -19.63 10.04
C LEU A 246 -15.47 -20.76 9.43
N PHE A 247 -16.36 -21.39 10.18
CA PHE A 247 -17.08 -22.57 9.69
C PHE A 247 -18.20 -22.30 8.67
N GLN A 248 -18.71 -21.06 8.59
CA GLN A 248 -19.93 -20.77 7.82
C GLN A 248 -19.82 -21.03 6.30
N ARG A 249 -18.61 -21.01 5.72
CA ARG A 249 -18.38 -21.31 4.29
C ARG A 249 -17.46 -22.51 4.06
N ALA A 250 -17.09 -23.21 5.13
CA ALA A 250 -16.17 -24.34 5.08
C ALA A 250 -16.89 -25.60 4.61
N ARG A 251 -16.57 -26.03 3.38
CA ARG A 251 -17.03 -27.31 2.83
C ARG A 251 -16.31 -28.50 3.46
N ARG A 252 -15.06 -28.34 3.88
CA ARG A 252 -14.31 -29.36 4.65
C ARG A 252 -13.56 -28.72 5.80
N ILE A 253 -13.75 -29.26 6.99
CA ILE A 253 -13.08 -28.84 8.21
C ILE A 253 -12.24 -30.02 8.71
N ARG A 254 -10.95 -29.80 8.91
CA ARG A 254 -10.03 -30.79 9.48
C ARG A 254 -9.43 -30.24 10.76
N PHE A 255 -9.66 -30.96 11.85
CA PHE A 255 -9.01 -30.71 13.13
C PHE A 255 -7.81 -31.63 13.25
N ILE A 256 -6.64 -31.05 13.53
CA ILE A 256 -5.43 -31.80 13.85
C ILE A 256 -5.17 -31.60 15.33
N TYR A 257 -5.25 -32.68 16.09
CA TYR A 257 -4.94 -32.71 17.52
C TYR A 257 -3.89 -33.81 17.78
N ASN A 258 -3.15 -33.64 18.86
CA ASN A 258 -2.21 -34.62 19.38
C ASN A 258 -2.72 -35.08 20.74
N THR A 259 -2.76 -36.40 20.95
CA THR A 259 -3.02 -37.01 22.26
C THR A 259 -1.83 -36.89 23.20
#